data_AF-A0A7F5RNF8-F1
#
_entry.id   AF-A0A7F5RNF8-F1
#
_cell.length_a   1.000
_cell.length_b   1.000
_cell.length_c   1.000
_cell.angle_alpha   90.00
_cell.angle_beta   90.00
_cell.angle_gamma   90.00
#
_symmetry.space_group_name_H-M   'P 1'
#
loop_
_entity.id
_entity.type
_entity.pdbx_description
1 polymer ?
#
loop_
_entity_poly.entity_id
_entity_poly.type
_entity_poly.pdbx_seq_one_letter_code
_entity_poly.pdbx_strand_id
1 'polypeptide(L)'
;MPRLYYSPRKTKMDDVEDPAGDVTVVDVYDIASDIGKECEKIIDTFGADAVTSLMPKVINALELLENLAIKNERENTLILDMKSKITQLENDKIEKAEYRQKFERELETIEDQWRTESKDLVMLVSKLQEENRKLKSQDNSQFNDINTIEQTMASDMLGKLQASIDKQREEIRQKERQLEEKNAEVENFKTQIEKITTSTRDLRRRHKTLQNQVRTLCDERADFLVQLQDQQRDITALRQRLGIAVKENEDLAKCDITYPSNKAVFDLDDPNRPRFTTQELKDILHERNELKARVSDLEEELDTYRPKPKVETPVDEEAPVQGPLPYEPDDAPWKKSESGIRKFFRKIFSETNPGGSFPRRSLSTLTKMALSSTSEPTPV
;
A
#
# COMPACT_ATOMS: atom_id res chain seq x y z
N MET A 1 -33.58 35.31 -14.58
CA MET A 1 -32.78 34.91 -13.40
C MET A 1 -31.31 35.14 -13.73
N PRO A 2 -30.60 36.08 -13.09
CA PRO A 2 -29.19 36.33 -13.40
C PRO A 2 -28.33 35.17 -12.91
N ARG A 3 -27.47 34.61 -13.79
CA ARG A 3 -26.45 33.63 -13.41
C ARG A 3 -25.41 34.33 -12.52
N LEU A 4 -25.39 33.96 -11.25
CA LEU A 4 -24.34 34.35 -10.32
C LEU A 4 -23.05 33.62 -10.72
N TYR A 5 -22.08 34.36 -11.24
CA TYR A 5 -20.72 33.87 -11.43
C TYR A 5 -20.11 33.62 -10.04
N TYR A 6 -19.96 32.35 -9.68
CA TYR A 6 -19.25 31.96 -8.47
C TYR A 6 -17.75 32.14 -8.73
N SER A 7 -17.20 33.25 -8.24
CA SER A 7 -15.76 33.49 -8.22
C SER A 7 -15.11 32.49 -7.25
N PRO A 8 -14.13 31.67 -7.67
CA PRO A 8 -13.41 30.81 -6.73
C PRO A 8 -12.57 31.72 -5.85
N ARG A 9 -12.94 31.85 -4.57
CA ARG A 9 -12.04 32.38 -3.55
C ARG A 9 -10.75 31.55 -3.60
N LYS A 10 -9.67 32.13 -4.11
CA LYS A 10 -8.31 31.69 -3.82
C LYS A 10 -8.09 31.90 -2.33
N THR A 11 -8.40 30.89 -1.53
CA THR A 11 -7.84 30.79 -0.19
C THR A 11 -6.35 30.55 -0.39
N LYS A 12 -5.56 31.60 -0.22
CA LYS A 12 -4.13 31.45 0.03
C LYS A 12 -4.03 30.55 1.27
N MET A 13 -3.54 29.33 1.07
CA MET A 13 -2.92 28.57 2.14
C MET A 13 -1.58 29.26 2.41
N ASP A 14 -1.64 30.40 3.11
CA ASP A 14 -0.51 30.86 3.90
C ASP A 14 -0.42 29.95 5.13
N ASP A 15 0.81 29.81 5.61
CA ASP A 15 1.27 29.07 6.80
C ASP A 15 1.83 27.66 6.53
N VAL A 16 3.03 27.70 5.95
CA VAL A 16 4.09 26.72 6.20
C VAL A 16 4.48 26.84 7.67
N GLU A 17 3.72 26.21 8.56
CA GLU A 17 4.29 25.75 9.82
C GLU A 17 5.23 24.59 9.46
N ASP A 18 6.51 24.94 9.41
CA ASP A 18 7.63 24.02 9.40
C ASP A 18 7.43 23.01 10.55
N PRO A 19 7.40 21.68 10.29
CA PRO A 19 7.26 20.66 11.33
C PRO A 19 8.55 20.53 12.20
N ALA A 20 9.34 21.60 12.29
CA ALA A 20 10.59 21.69 13.04
C ALA A 20 10.42 21.62 14.58
N GLY A 21 9.22 21.27 15.08
CA GLY A 21 8.93 21.11 16.50
C GLY A 21 8.36 19.73 16.89
N ASP A 22 8.15 18.81 15.94
CA ASP A 22 7.59 17.50 16.26
C ASP A 22 8.66 16.55 16.79
N VAL A 23 8.50 16.12 18.04
CA VAL A 23 9.35 15.10 18.68
C VAL A 23 9.23 13.80 17.89
N THR A 24 10.32 13.44 17.21
CA THR A 24 10.44 12.20 16.44
C THR A 24 10.84 11.04 17.33
N VAL A 25 10.72 9.82 16.82
CA VAL A 25 11.20 8.63 17.55
C VAL A 25 12.70 8.75 17.84
N VAL A 26 13.48 9.32 16.92
CA VAL A 26 14.92 9.54 17.09
C VAL A 26 15.21 10.44 18.29
N ASP A 27 14.46 11.54 18.43
CA ASP A 27 14.62 12.48 19.55
C ASP A 27 14.35 11.79 20.90
N VAL A 28 13.38 10.85 20.95
CA VAL A 28 13.10 10.06 22.15
C VAL A 28 14.27 9.15 22.53
N TYR A 29 14.97 8.57 21.55
CA TYR A 29 16.16 7.74 21.80
C TYR A 29 17.37 8.58 22.25
N ASP A 30 17.54 9.78 21.69
CA ASP A 30 18.60 10.69 22.13
C ASP A 30 18.38 11.16 23.57
N ILE A 31 17.15 11.55 23.90
CA ILE A 31 16.74 11.89 25.28
C ILE A 31 16.94 10.69 26.21
N ALA A 32 16.55 9.48 25.80
CA ALA A 32 16.76 8.27 26.59
C ALA A 32 18.26 8.00 26.83
N SER A 33 19.12 8.26 25.84
CA SER A 33 20.56 8.11 25.98
C SER A 33 21.15 9.09 26.99
N ASP A 34 20.72 10.34 26.98
CA ASP A 34 21.25 11.33 27.91
C ASP A 34 20.75 11.08 29.34
N ILE A 35 19.48 10.69 29.50
CA ILE A 35 18.95 10.22 30.80
C ILE A 35 19.73 9.00 31.29
N GLY A 36 20.05 8.04 30.42
CA GLY A 36 20.84 6.86 30.76
C GLY A 36 22.23 7.20 31.30
N LYS A 37 22.94 8.14 30.66
CA LYS A 37 24.26 8.62 31.12
C LYS A 37 24.19 9.30 32.50
N GLU A 38 23.14 10.08 32.76
CA GLU A 38 22.96 10.71 34.07
C GLU A 38 22.60 9.67 35.15
N CYS A 39 21.78 8.67 34.82
CA CYS A 39 21.50 7.56 35.73
C CYS A 39 22.76 6.72 36.03
N GLU A 40 23.64 6.50 35.05
CA GLU A 40 24.93 5.81 35.25
C GLU A 40 25.82 6.57 36.26
N LYS A 41 25.95 7.90 36.13
CA LYS A 41 26.70 8.73 37.10
C LYS A 41 26.15 8.62 38.53
N ILE A 42 24.81 8.56 38.66
CA ILE A 42 24.15 8.41 39.97
C ILE A 42 24.46 7.03 40.55
N ILE A 43 24.41 5.97 39.73
CA ILE A 43 24.74 4.60 40.15
C ILE A 43 26.20 4.51 40.60
N ASP A 44 27.12 5.12 39.85
CA ASP A 44 28.55 5.12 40.20
C ASP A 44 28.83 5.84 41.54
N THR A 45 28.05 6.86 41.88
CA THR A 45 28.29 7.70 43.08
C THR A 45 27.53 7.20 44.32
N PHE A 46 26.30 6.71 44.14
CA PHE A 46 25.37 6.39 45.24
C PHE A 46 24.94 4.92 45.27
N GLY A 47 25.45 4.09 44.36
CA GLY A 47 25.05 2.70 44.20
C GLY A 47 23.75 2.51 43.42
N ALA A 48 23.52 1.28 42.95
CA ALA A 48 22.36 0.94 42.12
C ALA A 48 21.00 1.14 42.83
N ASP A 49 20.97 1.01 44.15
CA ASP A 49 19.76 1.14 44.97
C ASP A 49 19.11 2.53 44.83
N ALA A 50 19.90 3.57 44.58
CA ALA A 50 19.42 4.95 44.41
C ALA A 50 18.50 5.12 43.19
N VAL A 51 18.71 4.35 42.12
CA VAL A 51 17.97 4.47 40.85
C VAL A 51 17.00 3.31 40.61
N THR A 52 17.14 2.20 41.35
CA THR A 52 16.38 0.96 41.15
C THR A 52 14.85 1.15 41.14
N SER A 53 14.31 2.01 42.00
CA SER A 53 12.86 2.30 42.04
C SER A 53 12.40 3.38 41.04
N LEU A 54 13.33 4.22 40.57
CA LEU A 54 13.08 5.31 39.63
C LEU A 54 13.12 4.81 38.18
N MET A 55 14.05 3.90 37.85
CA MET A 55 14.25 3.42 36.48
C MET A 55 12.99 2.86 35.82
N PRO A 56 12.17 2.02 36.48
CA PRO A 56 10.93 1.53 35.88
C PRO A 56 9.95 2.66 35.50
N LYS A 57 9.93 3.77 36.26
CA LYS A 57 9.08 4.93 35.98
C LYS A 57 9.60 5.75 34.81
N VAL A 58 10.93 5.95 34.75
CA VAL A 58 11.60 6.63 33.63
C VAL A 58 11.40 5.85 32.33
N ILE A 59 11.59 4.53 32.36
CA ILE A 59 11.33 3.64 31.22
C ILE A 59 9.87 3.77 30.78
N ASN A 60 8.90 3.69 31.70
CA ASN A 60 7.49 3.79 31.36
C ASN A 60 7.11 5.15 30.75
N ALA A 61 7.71 6.25 31.23
CA ALA A 61 7.48 7.58 30.66
C ALA A 61 8.07 7.71 29.24
N LEU A 62 9.28 7.19 29.03
CA LEU A 62 9.91 7.16 27.71
C LEU A 62 9.15 6.25 26.74
N GLU A 63 8.64 5.11 27.20
CA GLU A 63 7.77 4.23 26.39
C GLU A 63 6.48 4.94 25.96
N LEU A 64 5.87 5.73 26.85
CA LEU A 64 4.71 6.55 26.47
C LEU A 64 5.09 7.58 25.42
N LEU A 65 6.25 8.22 25.58
CA LEU A 65 6.74 9.24 24.65
C LEU A 65 7.07 8.63 23.27
N GLU A 66 7.70 7.46 23.22
CA GLU A 66 7.97 6.70 21.98
C GLU A 66 6.65 6.38 21.27
N ASN A 67 5.63 5.91 21.99
CA ASN A 67 4.32 5.63 21.41
C ASN A 67 3.64 6.89 20.86
N LEU A 68 3.77 8.03 21.54
CA LEU A 68 3.24 9.30 21.07
C LEU A 68 4.00 9.79 19.83
N ALA A 69 5.33 9.68 19.80
CA ALA A 69 6.16 10.04 18.65
C ALA A 69 5.83 9.18 17.41
N ILE A 70 5.72 7.85 17.58
CA ILE A 70 5.30 6.93 16.49
C ILE A 70 3.91 7.29 15.99
N LYS A 71 2.98 7.59 16.90
CA LYS A 71 1.62 7.98 16.52
C LYS A 71 1.62 9.30 15.76
N ASN A 72 2.42 10.28 16.20
CA ASN A 72 2.55 11.58 15.53
C ASN A 72 3.12 11.42 14.11
N GLU A 73 4.19 10.63 13.94
CA GLU A 73 4.76 10.34 12.61
C GLU A 73 3.73 9.71 11.65
N ARG A 74 2.90 8.78 12.15
CA ARG A 74 1.81 8.17 11.36
C ARG A 74 0.74 9.18 10.98
N GLU A 75 0.30 10.01 11.94
CA GLU A 75 -0.70 11.05 11.69
C GLU A 75 -0.18 12.10 10.71
N ASN A 76 1.07 12.54 10.85
CA ASN A 76 1.73 13.44 9.91
C ASN A 76 1.83 12.84 8.50
N THR A 77 2.19 11.56 8.39
CA THR A 77 2.21 10.86 7.10
C THR A 77 0.82 10.84 6.45
N LEU A 78 -0.22 10.55 7.24
CA LEU A 78 -1.61 10.57 6.75
C LEU A 78 -2.05 11.98 6.33
N ILE A 79 -1.67 13.02 7.09
CA ILE A 79 -1.96 14.42 6.75
C ILE A 79 -1.27 14.79 5.44
N LEU A 80 0.00 14.40 5.24
CA LEU A 80 0.72 14.65 4.00
C LEU A 80 0.06 13.94 2.81
N ASP A 81 -0.34 12.68 2.96
CA ASP A 81 -1.06 11.93 1.93
C ASP A 81 -2.41 12.58 1.60
N MET A 82 -3.17 13.00 2.61
CA MET A 82 -4.44 13.71 2.41
C MET A 82 -4.23 15.06 1.71
N LYS A 83 -3.23 15.84 2.11
CA LYS A 83 -2.87 17.11 1.45
C LYS A 83 -2.49 16.88 -0.01
N SER A 84 -1.63 15.89 -0.29
CA SER A 84 -1.26 15.49 -1.65
C SER A 84 -2.50 15.10 -2.47
N LYS A 85 -3.43 14.34 -1.88
CA LYS A 85 -4.67 13.95 -2.54
C LYS A 85 -5.59 15.13 -2.83
N ILE A 86 -5.68 16.10 -1.92
CA ILE A 86 -6.44 17.35 -2.13
C ILE A 86 -5.84 18.11 -3.32
N THR A 87 -4.52 18.34 -3.33
CA THR A 87 -3.85 19.03 -4.44
C THR A 87 -4.08 18.32 -5.78
N GLN A 88 -4.01 16.98 -5.80
CA GLN A 88 -4.33 16.19 -6.99
C GLN A 88 -5.77 16.43 -7.47
N LEU A 89 -6.75 16.38 -6.58
CA LEU A 89 -8.16 16.57 -6.92
C LEU A 89 -8.47 18.01 -7.36
N GLU A 90 -7.78 18.99 -6.79
CA GLU A 90 -7.89 20.39 -7.20
C GLU A 90 -7.35 20.59 -8.62
N ASN A 91 -6.20 19.99 -8.95
CA ASN A 91 -5.64 20.01 -10.31
C ASN A 91 -6.58 19.33 -11.30
N ASP A 92 -7.08 18.13 -10.99
CA ASP A 92 -8.07 17.42 -11.83
C ASP A 92 -9.33 18.25 -12.06
N LYS A 93 -9.79 18.99 -11.05
CA LYS A 93 -10.95 19.88 -11.14
C LYS A 93 -10.68 21.06 -12.07
N ILE A 94 -9.50 21.66 -11.97
CA ILE A 94 -9.06 22.77 -12.83
C ILE A 94 -8.95 22.28 -14.27
N GLU A 95 -8.24 21.18 -14.52
CA GLU A 95 -8.10 20.60 -15.86
C GLU A 95 -9.47 20.30 -16.49
N LYS A 96 -10.38 19.64 -15.76
CA LYS A 96 -11.74 19.37 -16.25
C LYS A 96 -12.51 20.66 -16.55
N ALA A 97 -12.32 21.72 -15.78
CA ALA A 97 -12.93 23.02 -16.06
C ALA A 97 -12.34 23.66 -17.32
N GLU A 98 -11.03 23.59 -17.51
CA GLU A 98 -10.35 24.08 -18.72
C GLU A 98 -10.76 23.31 -19.98
N TYR A 99 -10.87 21.98 -19.89
CA TYR A 99 -11.40 21.16 -20.99
C TYR A 99 -12.82 21.60 -21.36
N ARG A 100 -13.71 21.74 -20.38
CA ARG A 100 -15.07 22.24 -20.63
C ARG A 100 -15.09 23.62 -21.28
N GLN A 101 -14.24 24.54 -20.80
CA GLN A 101 -14.13 25.88 -21.38
C GLN A 101 -13.59 25.85 -22.83
N LYS A 102 -12.65 24.95 -23.13
CA LYS A 102 -12.15 24.76 -24.50
C LYS A 102 -13.25 24.23 -25.41
N PHE A 103 -13.99 23.22 -24.98
CA PHE A 103 -15.14 22.70 -25.74
C PHE A 103 -16.22 23.76 -25.97
N GLU A 104 -16.52 24.59 -24.96
CA GLU A 104 -17.49 25.69 -25.10
C GLU A 104 -17.02 26.74 -26.13
N ARG A 105 -15.73 27.11 -26.13
CA ARG A 105 -15.15 28.00 -27.15
C ARG A 105 -15.15 27.40 -28.55
N GLU A 106 -14.85 26.12 -28.69
CA GLU A 106 -14.92 25.42 -29.98
C GLU A 106 -16.36 25.39 -30.52
N LEU A 107 -17.33 25.15 -29.63
CA LEU A 107 -18.75 25.17 -30.00
C LEU A 107 -19.19 26.57 -30.45
N GLU A 108 -18.83 27.63 -29.71
CA GLU A 108 -19.11 29.02 -30.09
C GLU A 108 -18.50 29.37 -31.46
N THR A 109 -17.27 28.92 -31.71
CA THR A 109 -16.61 29.12 -33.01
C THR A 109 -17.36 28.43 -34.16
N ILE A 110 -17.83 27.20 -33.95
CA ILE A 110 -18.63 26.47 -34.93
C ILE A 110 -19.97 27.17 -35.17
N GLU A 111 -20.63 27.65 -34.12
CA GLU A 111 -21.89 28.39 -34.24
C GLU A 111 -21.72 29.69 -35.03
N ASP A 112 -20.66 30.46 -34.76
CA ASP A 112 -20.38 31.70 -35.49
C ASP A 112 -19.98 31.45 -36.95
N GLN A 113 -19.22 30.38 -37.20
CA GLN A 113 -18.92 29.95 -38.57
C GLN A 113 -20.20 29.57 -39.31
N TRP A 114 -21.07 28.77 -38.69
CA TRP A 114 -22.36 28.39 -39.28
C TRP A 114 -23.26 29.60 -39.56
N ARG A 115 -23.31 30.58 -38.65
CA ARG A 115 -24.03 31.85 -38.87
C ARG A 115 -23.48 32.63 -40.05
N THR A 116 -22.16 32.70 -40.18
CA THR A 116 -21.49 33.41 -41.27
C THR A 116 -21.78 32.73 -42.61
N GLU A 117 -21.59 31.42 -42.69
CA GLU A 117 -21.90 30.62 -43.89
C GLU A 117 -23.40 30.73 -44.26
N SER A 118 -24.31 30.67 -43.30
CA SER A 118 -25.74 30.85 -43.55
C SER A 118 -26.05 32.25 -44.10
N LYS A 119 -25.39 33.30 -43.59
CA LYS A 119 -25.55 34.67 -44.10
C LYS A 119 -25.02 34.79 -45.53
N ASP A 120 -23.85 34.20 -45.82
CA ASP A 120 -23.24 34.23 -47.14
C ASP A 120 -24.09 33.49 -48.18
N LEU A 121 -24.66 32.34 -47.82
CA LEU A 121 -25.60 31.61 -48.68
C LEU A 121 -26.86 32.43 -48.97
N VAL A 122 -27.43 33.13 -47.98
CA VAL A 122 -28.59 34.01 -48.19
C VAL A 122 -28.24 35.19 -49.10
N MET A 123 -27.06 35.78 -48.94
CA MET A 123 -26.58 36.84 -49.84
C MET A 123 -26.41 36.33 -51.27
N LEU A 124 -25.84 35.13 -51.44
CA LEU A 124 -25.67 34.50 -52.75
C LEU A 124 -27.00 34.21 -53.42
N VAL A 125 -27.97 33.64 -52.70
CA VAL A 125 -29.33 33.40 -53.20
C VAL A 125 -29.99 34.72 -53.62
N SER A 126 -29.87 35.77 -52.81
CA SER A 126 -30.42 37.09 -53.13
C SER A 126 -29.83 37.65 -54.43
N LYS A 127 -28.51 37.52 -54.63
CA LYS A 127 -27.82 37.95 -55.85
C LYS A 127 -28.28 37.16 -57.07
N LEU A 128 -28.38 35.83 -56.96
CA LEU A 128 -28.87 34.96 -58.04
C LEU A 128 -30.34 35.24 -58.38
N GLN A 129 -31.18 35.56 -57.39
CA GLN A 129 -32.57 35.98 -57.63
C GLN A 129 -32.64 37.31 -58.38
N GLU A 130 -31.78 38.28 -58.05
CA GLU A 130 -31.70 39.54 -58.78
C GLU A 130 -31.22 39.35 -60.22
N GLU A 131 -30.20 38.52 -60.44
CA GLU A 131 -29.73 38.15 -61.78
C GLU A 131 -30.81 37.44 -62.60
N ASN A 132 -31.51 36.46 -62.02
CA ASN A 132 -32.64 35.81 -62.68
C ASN A 132 -33.78 36.79 -63.01
N ARG A 133 -34.03 37.78 -62.15
CA ARG A 133 -35.02 38.83 -62.41
C ARG A 133 -34.58 39.73 -63.58
N LYS A 134 -33.29 40.09 -63.64
CA LYS A 134 -32.68 40.85 -64.73
C LYS A 134 -32.72 40.08 -66.06
N LEU A 135 -32.33 38.80 -66.05
CA LEU A 135 -32.41 37.93 -67.22
C LEU A 135 -33.85 37.79 -67.71
N LYS A 136 -34.82 37.61 -66.81
CA LYS A 136 -36.24 37.54 -67.16
C LYS A 136 -36.79 38.86 -67.73
N SER A 137 -36.26 40.02 -67.32
CA SER A 137 -36.58 41.30 -67.97
C SER A 137 -35.92 41.48 -69.33
N GLN A 138 -34.74 40.89 -69.53
CA GLN A 138 -34.00 40.91 -70.79
C GLN A 138 -34.61 39.94 -71.82
N ASP A 139 -35.13 38.80 -71.36
CA ASP A 139 -35.84 37.77 -72.13
C ASP A 139 -37.21 38.26 -72.66
N ASN A 140 -37.82 39.25 -71.99
CA ASN A 140 -39.03 39.95 -72.49
C ASN A 140 -38.73 41.04 -73.56
N SER A 141 -37.46 41.29 -73.90
CA SER A 141 -37.04 42.37 -74.80
C SER A 141 -36.37 41.90 -76.10
N GLN A 142 -36.40 40.60 -76.41
CA GLN A 142 -35.84 40.10 -77.67
C GLN A 142 -36.76 39.09 -78.36
N PHE A 143 -37.60 39.61 -79.24
CA PHE A 143 -37.99 38.91 -80.46
C PHE A 143 -38.17 39.92 -81.59
N ASN A 144 -37.58 39.59 -82.76
CA ASN A 144 -37.44 40.28 -84.05
C ASN A 144 -35.98 40.73 -84.28
N ASP A 145 -35.25 40.31 -85.31
CA ASP A 145 -35.58 39.55 -86.52
C ASP A 145 -34.41 38.65 -86.94
N ILE A 146 -34.74 37.62 -87.71
CA ILE A 146 -33.85 36.63 -88.30
C ILE A 146 -33.50 37.00 -89.76
N ASN A 147 -32.23 36.77 -90.11
CA ASN A 147 -31.63 36.59 -91.44
C ASN A 147 -31.42 37.81 -92.36
N THR A 148 -30.15 38.14 -92.61
CA THR A 148 -29.36 37.71 -93.81
C THR A 148 -27.96 38.35 -93.72
N ILE A 149 -26.91 37.65 -94.16
CA ILE A 149 -25.70 38.13 -94.87
C ILE A 149 -24.49 37.24 -94.50
N GLU A 150 -24.29 36.27 -95.36
CA GLU A 150 -23.31 35.21 -95.34
C GLU A 150 -21.98 35.73 -95.89
N GLN A 151 -21.08 36.14 -94.98
CA GLN A 151 -19.60 36.06 -95.06
C GLN A 151 -18.91 36.88 -93.94
N THR A 152 -19.60 37.82 -93.30
CA THR A 152 -19.17 38.47 -92.04
C THR A 152 -19.64 37.70 -90.80
N MET A 153 -20.81 37.04 -90.87
CA MET A 153 -21.39 36.22 -89.80
C MET A 153 -20.52 35.01 -89.41
N ALA A 154 -19.74 34.45 -90.34
CA ALA A 154 -18.83 33.35 -90.04
C ALA A 154 -17.67 33.79 -89.12
N SER A 155 -17.16 35.01 -89.31
CA SER A 155 -16.13 35.60 -88.44
C SER A 155 -16.67 35.90 -87.03
N ASP A 156 -17.89 36.43 -86.94
CA ASP A 156 -18.54 36.71 -85.66
C ASP A 156 -18.95 35.42 -84.92
N MET A 157 -19.44 34.42 -85.64
CA MET A 157 -19.76 33.10 -85.07
C MET A 157 -18.49 32.40 -84.59
N LEU A 158 -17.41 32.46 -85.38
CA LEU A 158 -16.10 31.94 -84.99
C LEU A 158 -15.56 32.68 -83.75
N GLY A 159 -15.71 34.01 -83.69
CA GLY A 159 -15.34 34.81 -82.52
C GLY A 159 -16.13 34.45 -81.26
N LYS A 160 -17.43 34.18 -81.38
CA LYS A 160 -18.27 33.70 -80.27
C LYS A 160 -17.89 32.29 -79.82
N LEU A 161 -17.61 31.38 -80.76
CA LEU A 161 -17.12 30.04 -80.43
C LEU A 161 -15.76 30.10 -79.76
N GLN A 162 -14.84 30.95 -80.25
CA GLN A 162 -13.54 31.19 -79.64
C GLN A 162 -13.67 31.73 -78.21
N ALA A 163 -14.53 32.73 -77.99
CA ALA A 163 -14.81 33.26 -76.65
C ALA A 163 -15.43 32.20 -75.72
N SER A 164 -16.29 31.32 -76.24
CA SER A 164 -16.85 30.19 -75.47
C SER A 164 -15.77 29.15 -75.12
N ILE A 165 -14.85 28.85 -76.03
CA ILE A 165 -13.72 27.95 -75.79
C ILE A 165 -12.80 28.55 -74.73
N ASP A 166 -12.49 29.83 -74.82
CA ASP A 166 -11.63 30.51 -73.84
C ASP A 166 -12.29 30.58 -72.46
N LYS A 167 -13.61 30.80 -72.41
CA LYS A 167 -14.39 30.69 -71.17
C LYS A 167 -14.35 29.28 -70.59
N GLN A 168 -14.56 28.25 -71.40
CA GLN A 168 -14.49 26.86 -70.95
C GLN A 168 -13.09 26.48 -70.47
N ARG A 169 -12.03 26.96 -71.12
CA ARG A 169 -10.64 26.78 -70.68
C ARG A 169 -10.39 27.40 -69.31
N GLU A 170 -10.92 28.60 -69.09
CA GLU A 170 -10.78 29.26 -67.79
C GLU A 170 -11.60 28.56 -66.70
N GLU A 171 -12.81 28.09 -67.01
CA GLU A 171 -13.61 27.26 -66.11
C GLU A 171 -12.89 25.94 -65.75
N ILE A 172 -12.21 25.31 -66.71
CA ILE A 172 -11.39 24.11 -66.47
C ILE A 172 -10.25 24.45 -65.51
N ARG A 173 -9.48 25.52 -65.75
CA ARG A 173 -8.40 25.94 -64.85
C ARG A 173 -8.88 26.26 -63.44
N GLN A 174 -10.04 26.90 -63.32
CA GLN A 174 -10.63 27.20 -62.03
C GLN A 174 -11.01 25.92 -61.28
N LYS A 175 -11.63 24.94 -61.97
CA LYS A 175 -11.95 23.64 -61.40
C LYS A 175 -10.70 22.84 -61.03
N GLU A 176 -9.64 22.90 -61.83
CA GLU A 176 -8.34 22.27 -61.52
C GLU A 176 -7.74 22.87 -60.25
N ARG A 177 -7.77 24.20 -60.08
CA ARG A 177 -7.29 24.84 -58.84
C ARG A 177 -8.11 24.42 -57.63
N GLN A 178 -9.44 24.39 -57.75
CA GLN A 178 -10.32 23.92 -56.68
C GLN A 178 -10.05 22.45 -56.32
N LEU A 179 -9.79 21.61 -57.31
CA LEU A 179 -9.46 20.20 -57.10
C LEU A 179 -8.12 20.04 -56.39
N GLU A 180 -7.12 20.86 -56.74
CA GLU A 180 -5.81 20.88 -56.06
C GLU A 180 -5.94 21.32 -54.59
N GLU A 181 -6.72 22.38 -54.32
CA GLU A 181 -7.01 22.84 -52.96
C GLU A 181 -7.71 21.73 -52.14
N LYS A 182 -8.70 21.05 -52.73
CA LYS A 182 -9.40 19.94 -52.07
C LYS A 182 -8.48 18.73 -51.86
N ASN A 183 -7.58 18.43 -52.78
CA ASN A 183 -6.58 17.38 -52.59
C ASN A 183 -5.63 17.72 -51.42
N ALA A 184 -5.19 18.97 -51.31
CA ALA A 184 -4.36 19.41 -50.19
C ALA A 184 -5.09 19.31 -48.84
N GLU A 185 -6.38 19.68 -48.79
CA GLU A 185 -7.22 19.46 -47.60
C GLU A 185 -7.32 17.98 -47.24
N VAL A 186 -7.55 17.10 -48.23
CA VAL A 186 -7.62 15.64 -48.02
C VAL A 186 -6.32 15.08 -47.47
N GLU A 187 -5.17 15.50 -48.00
CA GLU A 187 -3.87 15.07 -47.46
C GLU A 187 -3.64 15.58 -46.03
N ASN A 188 -4.01 16.82 -45.72
CA ASN A 188 -3.95 17.32 -44.35
C ASN A 188 -4.82 16.48 -43.40
N PHE A 189 -6.08 16.19 -43.78
CA PHE A 189 -6.95 15.34 -42.98
C PHE A 189 -6.40 13.92 -42.81
N LYS A 190 -5.80 13.33 -43.85
CA LYS A 190 -5.12 12.02 -43.75
C LYS A 190 -4.01 12.06 -42.70
N THR A 191 -3.14 13.07 -42.70
CA THR A 191 -2.06 13.17 -41.69
C THR A 191 -2.62 13.35 -40.27
N GLN A 192 -3.72 14.08 -40.10
CA GLN A 192 -4.37 14.22 -38.79
C GLN A 192 -4.98 12.89 -38.32
N ILE A 193 -5.64 12.16 -39.21
CA ILE A 193 -6.18 10.83 -38.92
C ILE A 193 -5.05 9.88 -38.51
N GLU A 194 -3.91 9.89 -39.19
CA GLU A 194 -2.76 9.06 -38.83
C GLU A 194 -2.22 9.41 -37.44
N LYS A 195 -2.05 10.70 -37.13
CA LYS A 195 -1.62 11.17 -35.80
C LYS A 195 -2.60 10.76 -34.69
N ILE A 196 -3.89 10.89 -34.92
CA ILE A 196 -4.92 10.46 -33.95
C ILE A 196 -4.91 8.94 -33.81
N THR A 197 -4.72 8.21 -34.90
CA THR A 197 -4.67 6.74 -34.91
C THR A 197 -3.47 6.21 -34.12
N THR A 198 -2.29 6.82 -34.26
CA THR A 198 -1.10 6.45 -33.49
C THR A 198 -1.29 6.77 -32.01
N SER A 199 -1.73 8.00 -31.69
CA SER A 199 -2.05 8.40 -30.31
C SER A 199 -3.08 7.48 -29.65
N THR A 200 -4.15 7.12 -30.36
CA THR A 200 -5.17 6.18 -29.88
C THR A 200 -4.60 4.79 -29.61
N ARG A 201 -3.71 4.30 -30.50
CA ARG A 201 -3.04 3.00 -30.32
C ARG A 201 -2.16 3.02 -29.06
N ASP A 202 -1.42 4.10 -28.83
CA ASP A 202 -0.55 4.25 -27.66
C ASP A 202 -1.34 4.39 -26.35
N LEU A 203 -2.44 5.15 -26.36
CA LEU A 203 -3.35 5.23 -25.21
C LEU A 203 -3.97 3.86 -24.88
N ARG A 204 -4.37 3.07 -25.88
CA ARG A 204 -4.86 1.70 -25.66
C ARG A 204 -3.78 0.80 -25.05
N ARG A 205 -2.53 0.91 -25.50
CA ARG A 205 -1.40 0.17 -24.92
C ARG A 205 -1.18 0.56 -23.45
N ARG A 206 -1.13 1.86 -23.14
CA ARG A 206 -1.00 2.37 -21.76
C ARG A 206 -2.16 1.91 -20.88
N HIS A 207 -3.39 1.96 -21.38
CA HIS A 207 -4.57 1.48 -20.67
C HIS A 207 -4.46 -0.02 -20.35
N LYS A 208 -4.02 -0.85 -21.30
CA LYS A 208 -3.80 -2.28 -21.07
C LYS A 208 -2.73 -2.54 -20.01
N THR A 209 -1.63 -1.78 -20.01
CA THR A 209 -0.58 -1.89 -18.99
C THR A 209 -1.11 -1.53 -17.60
N LEU A 210 -1.82 -0.41 -17.47
CA LEU A 210 -2.44 0.01 -16.20
C LEU A 210 -3.49 -1.00 -15.72
N GLN A 211 -4.30 -1.53 -16.63
CA GLN A 211 -5.29 -2.57 -16.30
C GLN A 211 -4.62 -3.84 -15.75
N ASN A 212 -3.48 -4.26 -16.32
CA ASN A 212 -2.71 -5.39 -15.82
C ASN A 212 -2.09 -5.11 -14.45
N GLN A 213 -1.59 -3.90 -14.21
CA GLN A 213 -1.07 -3.49 -12.91
C GLN A 213 -2.17 -3.54 -11.84
N VAL A 214 -3.36 -3.02 -12.14
CA VAL A 214 -4.52 -3.10 -11.22
C VAL A 214 -4.89 -4.55 -10.91
N ARG A 215 -4.91 -5.43 -11.93
CA ARG A 215 -5.18 -6.86 -11.70
C ARG A 215 -4.13 -7.49 -10.77
N THR A 216 -2.85 -7.22 -11.02
CA THR A 216 -1.75 -7.75 -10.18
C THR A 216 -1.88 -7.29 -8.73
N LEU A 217 -2.15 -6.00 -8.50
CA LEU A 217 -2.38 -5.46 -7.16
C LEU A 217 -3.63 -6.06 -6.48
N CYS A 218 -4.67 -6.37 -7.24
CA CYS A 218 -5.85 -7.06 -6.70
C CYS A 218 -5.53 -8.50 -6.27
N ASP A 219 -4.71 -9.21 -7.04
CA ASP A 219 -4.26 -10.56 -6.72
C ASP A 219 -3.37 -10.55 -5.46
N GLU A 220 -2.39 -9.65 -5.39
CA GLU A 220 -1.54 -9.45 -4.20
C GLU A 220 -2.37 -9.10 -2.95
N ARG A 221 -3.37 -8.23 -3.10
CA ARG A 221 -4.29 -7.90 -1.99
C ARG A 221 -5.07 -9.13 -1.53
N ALA A 222 -5.50 -10.00 -2.45
CA ALA A 222 -6.20 -11.23 -2.09
C ALA A 222 -5.28 -12.17 -1.31
N ASP A 223 -4.03 -12.32 -1.72
CA ASP A 223 -3.04 -13.15 -1.03
C ASP A 223 -2.78 -12.64 0.40
N PHE A 224 -2.62 -11.32 0.58
CA PHE A 224 -2.46 -10.74 1.92
C PHE A 224 -3.70 -10.94 2.81
N LEU A 225 -4.90 -10.85 2.24
CA LEU A 225 -6.13 -11.11 3.00
C LEU A 225 -6.22 -12.58 3.46
N VAL A 226 -5.81 -13.52 2.61
CA VAL A 226 -5.76 -14.95 2.97
C VAL A 226 -4.74 -15.17 4.10
N GLN A 227 -3.51 -14.64 3.95
CA GLN A 227 -2.48 -14.74 5.00
C GLN A 227 -2.95 -14.16 6.34
N LEU A 228 -3.60 -12.99 6.30
CA LEU A 228 -4.12 -12.34 7.50
C LEU A 228 -5.26 -13.15 8.15
N GLN A 229 -6.13 -13.78 7.35
CA GLN A 229 -7.16 -14.68 7.86
C GLN A 229 -6.57 -15.92 8.51
N ASP A 230 -5.53 -16.52 7.92
CA ASP A 230 -4.86 -17.69 8.48
C ASP A 230 -4.15 -17.35 9.80
N GLN A 231 -3.43 -16.22 9.85
CA GLN A 231 -2.86 -15.71 11.11
C GLN A 231 -3.94 -15.46 12.17
N GLN A 232 -5.10 -14.93 11.79
CA GLN A 232 -6.20 -14.71 12.72
C GLN A 232 -6.78 -16.04 13.26
N ARG A 233 -6.85 -17.08 12.42
CA ARG A 233 -7.24 -18.43 12.85
C ARG A 233 -6.22 -19.00 13.84
N ASP A 234 -4.94 -18.85 13.55
CA ASP A 234 -3.86 -19.32 14.43
C ASP A 234 -3.88 -18.63 15.79
N ILE A 235 -4.03 -17.30 15.81
CA ILE A 235 -4.20 -16.52 17.05
C ILE A 235 -5.40 -17.03 17.84
N THR A 236 -6.51 -17.32 17.16
CA THR A 236 -7.73 -17.83 17.81
C THR A 236 -7.50 -19.21 18.42
N ALA A 237 -6.85 -20.11 17.69
CA ALA A 237 -6.49 -21.45 18.16
C ALA A 237 -5.51 -21.40 19.35
N LEU A 238 -4.49 -20.54 19.29
CA LEU A 238 -3.53 -20.34 20.38
C LEU A 238 -4.21 -19.77 21.63
N ARG A 239 -5.12 -18.80 21.47
CA ARG A 239 -5.91 -18.26 22.59
C ARG A 239 -6.78 -19.34 23.24
N GLN A 240 -7.39 -20.23 22.44
CA GLN A 240 -8.17 -21.34 22.97
C GLN A 240 -7.30 -22.32 23.77
N ARG A 241 -6.14 -22.72 23.22
CA ARG A 241 -5.18 -23.59 23.93
C ARG A 241 -4.66 -22.97 25.22
N LEU A 242 -4.32 -21.68 25.18
CA LEU A 242 -3.91 -20.93 26.36
C LEU A 242 -5.02 -20.91 27.42
N GLY A 243 -6.27 -20.72 27.01
CA GLY A 243 -7.42 -20.77 27.92
C GLY A 243 -7.58 -22.14 28.61
N ILE A 244 -7.37 -23.23 27.88
CA ILE A 244 -7.38 -24.59 28.44
C ILE A 244 -6.24 -24.75 29.45
N ALA A 245 -5.00 -24.39 29.07
CA ALA A 245 -3.84 -24.50 29.95
C ALA A 245 -3.96 -23.65 31.23
N VAL A 246 -4.53 -22.45 31.13
CA VAL A 246 -4.80 -21.61 32.31
C VAL A 246 -5.79 -22.29 33.25
N LYS A 247 -6.85 -22.90 32.72
CA LYS A 247 -7.83 -23.63 33.52
C LYS A 247 -7.22 -24.86 34.19
N GLU A 248 -6.44 -25.65 33.45
CA GLU A 248 -5.73 -26.81 34.01
C GLU A 248 -4.76 -26.39 35.13
N ASN A 249 -4.03 -25.29 34.97
CA ASN A 249 -3.17 -24.73 36.03
C ASN A 249 -3.97 -24.25 37.25
N GLU A 250 -5.12 -23.61 37.04
CA GLU A 250 -5.99 -23.19 38.14
C GLU A 250 -6.55 -24.40 38.91
N ASP A 251 -6.94 -25.46 38.20
CA ASP A 251 -7.42 -26.71 38.78
C ASP A 251 -6.30 -27.42 39.58
N LEU A 252 -5.07 -27.45 39.05
CA LEU A 252 -3.89 -27.97 39.78
C LEU A 252 -3.56 -27.15 41.03
N ALA A 253 -3.59 -25.81 40.94
CA ALA A 253 -3.34 -24.94 42.09
C ALA A 253 -4.41 -25.07 43.18
N LYS A 254 -5.67 -25.38 42.82
CA LYS A 254 -6.73 -25.69 43.78
C LYS A 254 -6.54 -27.06 44.44
N CYS A 255 -5.93 -28.02 43.75
CA CYS A 255 -5.55 -29.31 44.32
C CYS A 255 -4.30 -29.23 45.21
N ASP A 256 -3.48 -28.20 45.07
CA ASP A 256 -2.29 -27.94 45.90
C ASP A 256 -2.70 -27.32 47.25
N ILE A 257 -3.41 -28.12 48.04
CA ILE A 257 -3.70 -27.84 49.45
C ILE A 257 -2.35 -27.73 50.17
N THR A 258 -2.12 -26.60 50.83
CA THR A 258 -0.95 -26.29 51.65
C THR A 258 -0.77 -27.32 52.77
N TYR A 259 -0.13 -28.45 52.49
CA TYR A 259 0.39 -29.34 53.51
C TYR A 259 1.86 -28.99 53.74
N PRO A 260 2.24 -28.51 54.94
CA PRO A 260 3.66 -28.47 55.29
C PRO A 260 4.16 -29.92 55.32
N SER A 261 5.25 -30.13 54.60
CA SER A 261 6.05 -31.35 54.60
C SER A 261 6.07 -32.03 55.99
N ASN A 262 5.67 -33.31 56.00
CA ASN A 262 5.87 -34.30 57.07
C ASN A 262 4.99 -34.29 58.33
N LYS A 263 3.69 -34.01 58.24
CA LYS A 263 2.72 -34.57 59.19
C LYS A 263 1.33 -34.71 58.54
N ALA A 264 0.90 -35.95 58.27
CA ALA A 264 -0.49 -36.23 57.97
C ALA A 264 -1.31 -36.00 59.25
N VAL A 265 -1.83 -34.80 59.44
CA VAL A 265 -2.86 -34.51 60.44
C VAL A 265 -4.17 -34.99 59.85
N PHE A 266 -4.57 -36.21 60.22
CA PHE A 266 -5.88 -36.74 59.88
C PHE A 266 -6.90 -36.12 60.82
N ASP A 267 -7.83 -35.34 60.27
CA ASP A 267 -9.01 -34.91 61.00
C ASP A 267 -9.92 -36.13 61.23
N LEU A 268 -10.20 -36.46 62.49
CA LEU A 268 -10.99 -37.63 62.86
C LEU A 268 -12.48 -37.45 62.56
N ASP A 269 -12.93 -36.20 62.43
CA ASP A 269 -14.33 -35.81 62.27
C ASP A 269 -14.73 -35.48 60.82
N ASP A 270 -13.84 -35.68 59.83
CA ASP A 270 -14.16 -35.47 58.41
C ASP A 270 -15.24 -36.48 57.92
N PRO A 271 -16.43 -35.99 57.50
CA PRO A 271 -17.52 -36.84 57.00
C PRO A 271 -17.26 -37.42 55.60
N ASN A 272 -16.36 -36.84 54.81
CA ASN A 272 -16.01 -37.32 53.46
C ASN A 272 -14.74 -38.17 53.44
N ARG A 273 -14.16 -38.47 54.60
CA ARG A 273 -13.02 -39.37 54.71
C ARG A 273 -13.37 -40.73 54.10
N PRO A 274 -12.55 -41.28 53.17
CA PRO A 274 -12.73 -42.64 52.68
C PRO A 274 -12.66 -43.62 53.87
N ARG A 275 -13.81 -44.11 54.31
CA ARG A 275 -13.93 -45.09 55.39
C ARG A 275 -14.04 -46.46 54.77
N PHE A 276 -12.89 -47.07 54.48
CA PHE A 276 -12.85 -48.48 54.13
C PHE A 276 -13.23 -49.31 55.36
N THR A 277 -14.17 -50.22 55.20
CA THR A 277 -14.41 -51.28 56.17
C THR A 277 -13.16 -52.14 56.31
N THR A 278 -13.00 -52.81 57.45
CA THR A 278 -11.89 -53.76 57.64
C THR A 278 -11.89 -54.89 56.62
N GLN A 279 -13.04 -55.17 56.01
CA GLN A 279 -13.18 -56.12 54.91
C GLN A 279 -12.64 -55.54 53.60
N GLU A 280 -13.07 -54.34 53.21
CA GLU A 280 -12.56 -53.66 52.00
C GLU A 280 -11.05 -53.43 52.07
N LEU A 281 -10.51 -53.11 53.24
CA LEU A 281 -9.06 -52.97 53.40
C LEU A 281 -8.32 -54.30 53.19
N LYS A 282 -8.89 -55.42 53.65
CA LYS A 282 -8.34 -56.75 53.38
C LYS A 282 -8.43 -57.08 51.89
N ASP A 283 -9.56 -56.78 51.26
CA ASP A 283 -9.77 -57.05 49.83
C ASP A 283 -8.80 -56.23 48.98
N ILE A 284 -8.61 -54.94 49.27
CA ILE A 284 -7.60 -54.08 48.62
C ILE A 284 -6.18 -54.60 48.87
N LEU A 285 -5.89 -55.09 50.07
CA LEU A 285 -4.58 -55.69 50.38
C LEU A 285 -4.34 -56.98 49.60
N HIS A 286 -5.37 -57.83 49.46
CA HIS A 286 -5.31 -59.04 48.65
C HIS A 286 -5.12 -58.70 47.18
N GLU A 287 -5.93 -57.80 46.62
CA GLU A 287 -5.81 -57.34 45.23
C GLU A 287 -4.44 -56.71 44.96
N ARG A 288 -3.93 -55.87 45.88
CA ARG A 288 -2.59 -55.30 45.78
C ARG A 288 -1.50 -56.38 45.78
N ASN A 289 -1.67 -57.44 46.56
CA ASN A 289 -0.70 -58.54 46.59
C ASN A 289 -0.76 -59.40 45.32
N GLU A 290 -1.95 -59.66 44.79
CA GLU A 290 -2.14 -60.34 43.51
C GLU A 290 -1.54 -59.53 42.35
N LEU A 291 -1.79 -58.22 42.30
CA LEU A 291 -1.20 -57.33 41.32
C LEU A 291 0.32 -57.26 41.44
N LYS A 292 0.86 -57.24 42.66
CA LYS A 292 2.31 -57.31 42.88
C LYS A 292 2.91 -58.62 42.36
N ALA A 293 2.27 -59.75 42.59
CA ALA A 293 2.73 -61.03 42.05
C ALA A 293 2.73 -61.00 40.52
N ARG A 294 1.63 -60.51 39.92
CA ARG A 294 1.50 -60.40 38.47
C ARG A 294 2.52 -59.43 37.85
N VAL A 295 2.82 -58.32 38.51
CA VAL A 295 3.88 -57.39 38.08
C VAL A 295 5.24 -58.07 38.18
N SER A 296 5.53 -58.82 39.24
CA SER A 296 6.77 -59.60 39.36
C SER A 296 6.94 -60.60 38.22
N ASP A 297 5.87 -61.33 37.87
CA ASP A 297 5.88 -62.30 36.77
C ASP A 297 6.13 -61.60 35.42
N LEU A 298 5.48 -60.45 35.19
CA LEU A 298 5.67 -59.65 33.98
C LEU A 298 7.06 -59.01 33.90
N GLU A 299 7.63 -58.59 35.03
CA GLU A 299 9.00 -58.09 35.11
C GLU A 299 10.02 -59.19 34.81
N GLU A 300 9.81 -60.44 35.27
CA GLU A 300 10.64 -61.60 34.94
C GLU A 300 10.54 -61.96 33.44
N GLU A 301 9.34 -61.92 32.88
CA GLU A 301 9.13 -62.11 31.45
C GLU A 301 9.86 -61.02 30.64
N LEU A 302 9.74 -59.76 31.04
CA LEU A 302 10.42 -58.64 30.39
C LEU A 302 11.94 -58.72 30.51
N ASP A 303 12.49 -59.18 31.65
CA ASP A 303 13.93 -59.37 31.84
C ASP A 303 14.48 -60.50 30.96
N THR A 304 13.67 -61.52 30.68
CA THR A 304 14.02 -62.59 29.73
C THR A 304 14.21 -62.04 28.31
N TYR A 305 13.42 -61.03 27.93
CA TYR A 305 13.51 -60.37 26.62
C TYR A 305 14.45 -59.15 26.62
N ARG A 306 14.97 -58.74 27.78
CA ARG A 306 15.91 -57.62 27.87
C ARG A 306 17.28 -58.06 27.34
N PRO A 307 17.85 -57.37 26.34
CA PRO A 307 19.11 -57.77 25.74
C PRO A 307 20.24 -57.68 26.78
N LYS A 308 20.79 -58.84 27.19
CA LYS A 308 21.94 -58.90 28.09
C LYS A 308 23.20 -58.44 27.35
N PRO A 309 23.93 -57.42 27.85
CA PRO A 309 25.13 -56.92 27.19
C PRO A 309 26.24 -57.98 27.23
N LYS A 310 26.89 -58.21 26.09
CA LYS A 310 28.07 -59.09 25.98
C LYS A 310 29.22 -58.48 26.78
N VAL A 311 29.81 -59.29 27.65
CA VAL A 311 30.96 -58.98 28.49
C VAL A 311 32.24 -59.08 27.65
N GLU A 312 32.99 -57.98 27.55
CA GLU A 312 34.44 -58.00 27.38
C GLU A 312 35.06 -57.00 28.36
N THR A 313 36.08 -57.47 29.09
CA THR A 313 36.88 -56.82 30.14
C THR A 313 38.00 -55.93 29.54
N PRO A 314 38.81 -55.20 30.33
CA PRO A 314 38.53 -54.07 31.23
C PRO A 314 39.44 -52.83 30.94
N VAL A 315 39.23 -51.74 31.68
CA VAL A 315 40.17 -50.65 32.06
C VAL A 315 39.84 -49.22 31.54
N ASP A 316 39.80 -48.35 32.55
CA ASP A 316 39.87 -46.89 32.65
C ASP A 316 38.65 -45.98 32.46
N GLU A 317 38.49 -45.16 33.50
CA GLU A 317 37.41 -44.25 33.83
C GLU A 317 37.29 -43.08 32.83
N GLU A 318 36.08 -42.80 32.35
CA GLU A 318 35.74 -41.46 31.91
C GLU A 318 34.28 -41.15 32.26
N ALA A 319 34.08 -40.08 33.04
CA ALA A 319 32.77 -39.60 33.45
C ALA A 319 31.91 -39.20 32.23
N PRO A 320 30.56 -39.27 32.28
CA PRO A 320 29.74 -38.94 31.13
C PRO A 320 29.86 -37.45 30.76
N VAL A 321 30.41 -37.19 29.58
CA VAL A 321 30.47 -35.85 28.96
C VAL A 321 29.05 -35.37 28.70
N GLN A 322 28.61 -34.37 29.47
CA GLN A 322 27.39 -33.61 29.23
C GLN A 322 27.68 -32.63 28.08
N GLY A 323 27.12 -32.90 26.90
CA GLY A 323 27.24 -32.01 25.74
C GLY A 323 26.66 -30.62 26.00
N PRO A 324 27.10 -29.57 25.28
CA PRO A 324 26.62 -28.22 25.50
C PRO A 324 25.13 -28.10 25.14
N LEU A 325 24.37 -27.54 26.06
CA LEU A 325 22.94 -27.22 25.93
C LEU A 325 22.71 -26.39 24.64
N PRO A 326 21.81 -26.79 23.72
CA PRO A 326 21.49 -25.99 22.54
C PRO A 326 20.95 -24.61 22.91
N TYR A 327 21.49 -23.56 22.28
CA TYR A 327 21.08 -22.16 22.48
C TYR A 327 19.62 -21.96 22.08
N GLU A 328 18.81 -21.41 22.99
CA GLU A 328 17.40 -21.10 22.75
C GLU A 328 17.26 -19.91 21.77
N PRO A 329 16.43 -20.02 20.71
CA PRO A 329 16.18 -18.90 19.81
C PRO A 329 15.44 -17.76 20.50
N ASP A 330 15.83 -16.51 20.20
CA ASP A 330 15.29 -15.28 20.79
C ASP A 330 13.79 -15.00 20.49
N ASP A 331 13.13 -15.85 19.71
CA ASP A 331 11.84 -15.60 19.06
C ASP A 331 10.65 -16.36 19.71
N ALA A 332 10.77 -16.66 21.00
CA ALA A 332 9.75 -17.38 21.75
C ALA A 332 8.43 -16.56 21.90
N PRO A 333 7.25 -17.09 21.47
CA PRO A 333 5.98 -16.35 21.41
C PRO A 333 5.42 -15.83 22.75
N TRP A 334 5.95 -16.30 23.88
CA TRP A 334 5.54 -15.88 25.23
C TRP A 334 6.35 -14.69 25.77
N LYS A 335 7.44 -14.27 25.10
CA LYS A 335 8.09 -13.01 25.43
C LYS A 335 7.20 -11.87 24.92
N LYS A 336 6.63 -11.09 25.85
CA LYS A 336 6.11 -9.75 25.51
C LYS A 336 7.25 -9.02 24.81
N SER A 337 7.05 -8.62 23.55
CA SER A 337 8.03 -7.85 22.79
C SER A 337 8.50 -6.69 23.64
N GLU A 338 9.73 -6.75 24.15
CA GLU A 338 10.28 -5.65 24.93
C GLU A 338 10.30 -4.41 24.06
N SER A 339 9.77 -3.30 24.57
CA SER A 339 9.92 -1.98 23.94
C SER A 339 11.40 -1.77 23.59
N GLY A 340 11.65 -1.08 22.48
CA GLY A 340 12.99 -0.66 22.09
C GLY A 340 13.72 0.09 23.21
N ILE A 341 12.98 0.83 24.05
CA ILE A 341 13.51 1.51 25.24
C ILE A 341 13.90 0.54 26.35
N ARG A 342 13.11 -0.50 26.61
CA ARG A 342 13.49 -1.56 27.57
C ARG A 342 14.74 -2.31 27.10
N LYS A 343 14.83 -2.60 25.80
CA LYS A 343 16.02 -3.21 25.19
C LYS A 343 17.23 -2.28 25.28
N PHE A 344 17.03 -0.98 25.07
CA PHE A 344 18.06 0.06 25.16
C PHE A 344 18.64 0.16 26.58
N PHE A 345 17.80 0.36 27.60
CA PHE A 345 18.27 0.47 28.99
C PHE A 345 18.82 -0.85 29.52
N ARG A 346 18.27 -2.00 29.10
CA ARG A 346 18.88 -3.30 29.42
C ARG A 346 20.31 -3.36 28.87
N LYS A 347 20.52 -2.99 27.61
CA LYS A 347 21.85 -3.02 26.99
C LYS A 347 22.86 -2.14 27.74
N ILE A 348 22.47 -0.91 28.07
CA ILE A 348 23.33 0.04 28.81
C ILE A 348 23.67 -0.47 30.22
N PHE A 349 22.71 -1.02 30.96
CA PHE A 349 22.94 -1.48 32.33
C PHE A 349 23.34 -2.96 32.45
N SER A 350 23.32 -3.74 31.37
CA SER A 350 23.86 -5.11 31.34
C SER A 350 25.37 -5.17 31.17
N GLU A 351 25.99 -4.10 30.64
CA GLU A 351 27.45 -3.98 30.53
C GLU A 351 28.14 -3.67 31.87
N THR A 352 27.39 -3.45 32.96
CA THR A 352 27.95 -3.02 34.25
C THR A 352 28.01 -4.11 35.34
N ASN A 353 27.66 -5.37 35.05
CA ASN A 353 27.81 -6.46 36.04
C ASN A 353 29.25 -7.08 36.00
N PRO A 354 29.95 -7.25 37.15
CA PRO A 354 31.39 -7.45 37.18
C PRO A 354 31.75 -8.93 37.12
N GLY A 355 32.13 -9.43 35.95
CA GLY A 355 32.48 -10.85 35.82
C GLY A 355 33.00 -11.27 34.46
N GLY A 356 33.87 -10.49 33.83
CA GLY A 356 34.47 -10.86 32.56
C GLY A 356 35.38 -9.77 32.01
N SER A 357 36.67 -10.05 31.95
CA SER A 357 37.66 -9.22 31.25
C SER A 357 37.34 -9.12 29.75
N PHE A 358 37.79 -8.02 29.12
CA PHE A 358 37.83 -7.65 27.67
C PHE A 358 36.92 -6.47 27.24
N PRO A 359 37.35 -5.65 26.25
CA PRO A 359 37.59 -4.22 26.47
C PRO A 359 36.42 -3.29 26.12
N ARG A 360 36.40 -2.14 26.81
CA ARG A 360 35.59 -0.95 26.49
C ARG A 360 35.66 -0.63 24.99
N ARG A 361 34.54 -0.74 24.27
CA ARG A 361 34.36 -0.06 22.98
C ARG A 361 33.57 1.23 23.22
N SER A 362 34.18 2.34 22.83
CA SER A 362 33.57 3.67 22.78
C SER A 362 32.29 3.66 21.93
N LEU A 363 31.25 4.34 22.42
CA LEU A 363 29.98 4.62 21.73
C LEU A 363 30.16 5.55 20.52
N SER A 364 30.89 5.12 19.49
CA SER A 364 31.16 5.93 18.30
C SER A 364 30.91 5.23 16.96
N THR A 365 30.18 4.10 16.92
CA THR A 365 29.99 3.34 15.65
C THR A 365 28.54 3.09 15.24
N LEU A 366 27.54 3.70 15.86
CA LEU A 366 26.12 3.46 15.50
C LEU A 366 25.53 4.41 14.44
N THR A 367 26.32 5.33 13.87
CA THR A 367 25.83 6.26 12.82
C THR A 367 25.86 5.67 11.40
N LYS A 368 26.38 4.45 11.18
CA LYS A 368 26.66 3.95 9.81
C LYS A 368 25.71 2.86 9.26
N MET A 369 24.69 2.42 10.00
CA MET A 369 23.73 1.43 9.49
C MET A 369 22.39 2.01 9.00
N ALA A 370 22.20 3.33 9.04
CA ALA A 370 20.96 3.98 8.61
C ALA A 370 20.96 4.49 7.15
N LEU A 371 22.03 4.30 6.38
CA LEU A 371 22.17 4.86 5.01
C LEU A 371 22.44 3.82 3.91
N SER A 372 22.15 2.53 4.14
CA SER A 372 22.29 1.48 3.12
C SER A 372 20.93 0.88 2.75
N SER A 373 20.02 1.72 2.24
CA SER A 373 18.81 1.26 1.54
C SER A 373 18.40 2.21 0.40
N THR A 374 19.35 2.97 -0.15
CA THR A 374 19.13 3.69 -1.41
C THR A 374 19.47 2.75 -2.56
N SER A 375 18.43 2.36 -3.28
CA SER A 375 18.44 1.75 -4.60
C SER A 375 19.49 2.34 -5.53
N GLU A 376 20.43 1.52 -6.01
CA GLU A 376 21.17 1.77 -7.25
C GLU A 376 20.52 1.04 -8.43
N PRO A 377 20.53 1.63 -9.64
CA PRO A 377 19.95 1.05 -10.83
C PRO A 377 20.94 0.06 -11.47
N THR A 378 20.47 -1.12 -11.84
CA THR A 378 21.22 -2.05 -12.71
C THR A 378 21.26 -1.52 -14.15
N PRO A 379 22.43 -1.38 -14.78
CA PRO A 379 22.52 -1.12 -16.21
C PRO A 379 22.56 -2.42 -17.03
N VAL A 380 22.13 -2.25 -18.29
CA VAL A 380 22.02 -3.15 -19.45
C VAL A 380 20.70 -3.92 -19.58
#